data_AF-A0A1Z5KZQ1-F1
#
_entry.id   AF-A0A1Z5KZQ1-F1
#
_cell.length_a   1.000
_cell.length_b   1.000
_cell.length_c   1.000
_cell.angle_alpha   90.00
_cell.angle_beta   90.00
_cell.angle_gamma   90.00
#
_symmetry.space_group_name_H-M   'P 1'
#
loop_
_entity.id
_entity.type
_entity.pdbx_description
1 polymer ?
#
loop_
_entity_poly.entity_id
_entity_poly.type
_entity_poly.pdbx_seq_one_letter_code
_entity_poly.pdbx_strand_id
1 'polypeptide(L)'
;MWKRCASFEEGGDQDQQCSGTSRNVEEMVLVLKKEVTKTNSAVEHEDTEKYRQLLVRTLHSCCVRFPDVAPAALVLLMVPDVAPAIIPVLMEFLSDTKEKAAADVLVFVREAMQRFEQLRSLVVSKLLEVFGSIKLSEIHRGALWLLGEYSSNIEDIQSVMTVIRQALGDLPLVDDELRKAAGGDSEDKEDPAMTGTVQRLVTADGTYATQSALSSAPSSAAQQAKHPPLRGYLMEGDFFIGAALASDLTKLAVRYMTLVPEGRKQNSFAAECMLIMTSVLHLGKSGLPSKAINDDDADRICLCLKILSERSPTLSTIFGTECRKA
;
A
#
# COMPACT_ATOMS: atom_id res chain seq x y z
N MET A 1 17.95 26.77 2.75
CA MET A 1 19.34 27.07 2.37
C MET A 1 19.64 26.39 1.05
N TRP A 2 19.13 26.92 -0.07
CA TRP A 2 19.55 26.63 -1.46
C TRP A 2 19.08 27.82 -2.30
N LYS A 3 19.93 28.84 -2.40
CA LYS A 3 19.82 29.97 -3.33
C LYS A 3 21.23 30.41 -3.67
N ARG A 4 21.70 30.04 -4.87
CA ARG A 4 22.64 30.74 -5.76
C ARG A 4 23.42 29.72 -6.57
N CYS A 5 23.21 29.77 -7.88
CA CYS A 5 24.25 30.01 -8.88
C CYS A 5 23.55 30.04 -10.25
N ALA A 6 23.16 31.23 -10.68
CA ALA A 6 22.76 31.50 -12.05
C ALA A 6 23.33 32.86 -12.41
N SER A 7 24.41 32.84 -13.21
CA SER A 7 24.83 33.91 -14.13
C SER A 7 26.11 33.44 -14.83
N PHE A 8 25.97 33.01 -16.08
CA PHE A 8 26.94 33.30 -17.14
C PHE A 8 26.24 33.10 -18.49
N GLU A 9 26.00 34.21 -19.21
CA GLU A 9 25.76 34.28 -20.67
C GLU A 9 27.05 33.78 -21.40
N GLU A 10 27.14 33.34 -22.65
CA GLU A 10 26.51 33.66 -23.94
C GLU A 10 26.57 32.35 -24.80
N GLY A 11 25.61 32.02 -25.66
CA GLY A 11 25.62 32.41 -27.08
C GLY A 11 26.24 31.34 -28.01
N GLY A 12 25.41 30.59 -28.73
CA GLY A 12 25.78 29.86 -29.96
C GLY A 12 25.67 28.33 -29.94
N ASP A 13 24.89 27.78 -30.88
CA ASP A 13 25.01 26.42 -31.45
C ASP A 13 24.55 25.18 -30.63
N GLN A 14 23.36 25.19 -30.02
CA GLN A 14 22.85 24.03 -29.24
C GLN A 14 21.91 23.04 -29.96
N ASP A 15 21.38 23.35 -31.15
CA ASP A 15 20.33 22.51 -31.75
C ASP A 15 20.83 21.17 -32.34
N GLN A 16 22.13 21.04 -32.64
CA GLN A 16 22.70 19.80 -33.18
C GLN A 16 23.18 18.81 -32.10
N GLN A 17 23.33 19.25 -30.84
CA GLN A 17 23.96 18.44 -29.78
C GLN A 17 22.94 17.74 -28.85
N CYS A 18 21.69 18.20 -28.82
CA CYS A 18 20.62 17.62 -27.99
C CYS A 18 20.00 16.34 -28.55
N SER A 19 20.18 16.03 -29.84
CA SER A 19 19.61 14.83 -30.47
C SER A 19 20.47 13.57 -30.31
N GLY A 20 21.77 13.71 -29.98
CA GLY A 20 22.66 12.58 -29.68
C GLY A 20 22.58 12.09 -28.24
N THR A 21 22.22 12.96 -27.29
CA THR A 21 22.10 12.62 -25.87
C THR A 21 20.77 11.94 -25.55
N SER A 22 19.70 12.22 -26.30
CA SER A 22 18.36 11.63 -26.12
C SER A 22 18.31 10.14 -26.39
N ARG A 23 18.82 9.70 -27.55
CA ARG A 23 18.83 8.29 -27.97
C ARG A 23 19.66 7.43 -27.01
N ASN A 24 20.77 7.99 -26.49
CA ASN A 24 21.61 7.30 -25.52
C ASN A 24 20.91 7.10 -24.17
N VAL A 25 20.08 8.06 -23.75
CA VAL A 25 19.31 7.94 -22.50
C VAL A 25 18.22 6.89 -22.63
N GLU A 26 17.54 6.80 -23.78
CA GLU A 26 16.53 5.76 -24.04
C GLU A 26 17.13 4.34 -23.99
N GLU A 27 18.26 4.12 -24.67
CA GLU A 27 18.96 2.84 -24.62
C GLU A 27 19.46 2.51 -23.21
N MET A 28 19.98 3.50 -22.49
CA MET A 28 20.44 3.32 -21.11
C MET A 28 19.28 2.91 -20.19
N VAL A 29 18.10 3.54 -20.32
CA VAL A 29 16.92 3.20 -19.52
C VAL A 29 16.42 1.78 -19.83
N LEU A 30 16.45 1.36 -21.10
CA LEU A 30 16.10 -0.01 -21.48
C LEU A 30 17.09 -1.04 -20.96
N VAL A 31 18.38 -0.72 -20.93
CA VAL A 31 19.41 -1.56 -20.31
C VAL A 31 19.19 -1.67 -18.80
N LEU A 32 18.97 -0.54 -18.12
CA LEU A 32 18.67 -0.51 -16.69
C LEU A 32 17.43 -1.34 -16.35
N LYS A 33 16.35 -1.24 -17.16
CA LYS A 33 15.16 -2.08 -17.01
C LYS A 33 15.49 -3.57 -17.10
N LYS A 34 16.30 -3.97 -18.09
CA LYS A 34 16.72 -5.37 -18.25
C LYS A 34 17.52 -5.86 -17.04
N GLU A 35 18.45 -5.06 -16.54
CA GLU A 35 19.23 -5.40 -15.35
C GLU A 35 18.35 -5.49 -14.10
N VAL A 36 17.43 -4.54 -13.88
CA VAL A 36 16.44 -4.59 -12.80
C VAL A 36 15.63 -5.89 -12.87
N THR A 37 15.12 -6.25 -14.05
CA THR A 37 14.33 -7.48 -14.25
C THR A 37 15.16 -8.73 -13.95
N LYS A 38 16.44 -8.78 -14.36
CA LYS A 38 17.35 -9.90 -14.04
C LYS A 38 17.56 -10.05 -12.53
N THR A 39 17.69 -8.94 -11.81
CA THR A 39 17.86 -9.00 -10.36
C THR A 39 16.60 -9.51 -9.65
N ASN A 40 15.43 -9.49 -10.27
CA ASN A 40 14.19 -10.02 -9.67
C ASN A 40 14.21 -11.56 -9.56
N SER A 41 14.87 -12.25 -10.49
CA SER A 41 14.93 -13.73 -10.52
C SER A 41 16.26 -14.32 -10.04
N ALA A 42 17.23 -13.48 -9.66
CA ALA A 42 18.55 -13.92 -9.23
C ALA A 42 18.56 -14.46 -7.79
N VAL A 43 19.42 -15.46 -7.53
CA VAL A 43 19.65 -16.01 -6.18
C VAL A 43 20.16 -14.90 -5.25
N GLU A 44 19.53 -14.79 -4.09
CA GLU A 44 19.64 -13.62 -3.24
C GLU A 44 20.93 -13.61 -2.41
N HIS A 45 21.84 -12.70 -2.73
CA HIS A 45 22.97 -12.33 -1.88
C HIS A 45 22.86 -10.85 -1.45
N GLU A 46 23.51 -10.49 -0.34
CA GLU A 46 23.51 -9.13 0.21
C GLU A 46 24.00 -8.08 -0.80
N ASP A 47 24.95 -8.45 -1.66
CA ASP A 47 25.46 -7.58 -2.72
C ASP A 47 24.46 -7.39 -3.87
N THR A 48 23.62 -8.38 -4.14
CA THR A 48 22.53 -8.30 -5.13
C THR A 48 21.46 -7.30 -4.68
N GLU A 49 21.19 -7.20 -3.38
CA GLU A 49 20.26 -6.21 -2.82
C GLU A 49 20.79 -4.78 -2.95
N LYS A 50 22.05 -4.55 -2.55
CA LYS A 50 22.70 -3.23 -2.70
C LYS A 50 22.75 -2.82 -4.17
N TYR A 51 23.03 -3.77 -5.06
CA TYR A 51 23.02 -3.54 -6.50
C TYR A 51 21.62 -3.18 -7.02
N ARG A 52 20.58 -3.92 -6.62
CA ARG A 52 19.18 -3.64 -6.99
C ARG A 52 18.74 -2.25 -6.52
N GLN A 53 19.05 -1.89 -5.27
CA GLN A 53 18.75 -0.55 -4.75
C GLN A 53 19.44 0.54 -5.58
N LEU A 54 20.71 0.34 -5.91
CA LEU A 54 21.47 1.27 -6.74
C LEU A 54 20.86 1.40 -8.16
N LEU A 55 20.42 0.29 -8.75
CA LEU A 55 19.75 0.30 -10.05
C LEU A 55 18.45 1.13 -10.01
N VAL A 56 17.60 0.92 -8.99
CA VAL A 56 16.35 1.69 -8.82
C VAL A 56 16.66 3.19 -8.66
N ARG A 57 17.66 3.55 -7.83
CA ARG A 57 18.06 4.95 -7.63
C ARG A 57 18.63 5.60 -8.89
N THR A 58 19.45 4.88 -9.63
CA THR A 58 19.99 5.38 -10.91
C THR A 58 18.87 5.56 -11.91
N LEU A 59 17.96 4.59 -12.04
CA LEU A 59 16.78 4.69 -12.91
C LEU A 59 15.91 5.89 -12.53
N HIS A 60 15.66 6.09 -11.24
CA HIS A 60 14.94 7.24 -10.71
C HIS A 60 15.61 8.56 -11.11
N SER A 61 16.91 8.68 -10.85
CA SER A 61 17.71 9.85 -11.21
C SER A 61 17.68 10.14 -12.70
N CYS A 62 17.76 9.10 -13.55
CA CYS A 62 17.67 9.24 -15.00
C CYS A 62 16.30 9.79 -15.44
N CYS A 63 15.20 9.25 -14.92
CA CYS A 63 13.85 9.73 -15.24
C CYS A 63 13.58 11.15 -14.69
N VAL A 64 14.26 11.55 -13.61
CA VAL A 64 14.03 12.84 -12.93
C VAL A 64 14.90 13.98 -13.44
N ARG A 65 16.16 13.71 -13.78
CA ARG A 65 17.16 14.73 -14.19
C ARG A 65 17.06 15.14 -15.65
N PHE A 66 16.48 14.29 -16.49
CA PHE A 66 16.33 14.56 -17.92
C PHE A 66 14.85 14.67 -18.31
N PRO A 67 14.09 15.65 -17.76
CA PRO A 67 12.75 15.94 -18.27
C PRO A 67 12.79 16.68 -19.62
N ASP A 68 13.89 17.39 -19.92
CA ASP A 68 14.04 18.36 -21.03
C ASP A 68 14.68 17.81 -22.31
N VAL A 69 14.95 16.50 -22.37
CA VAL A 69 15.52 15.88 -23.58
C VAL A 69 14.45 15.58 -24.65
N ALA A 70 13.20 15.97 -24.36
CA ALA A 70 12.28 16.55 -25.34
C ALA A 70 11.38 17.52 -24.57
N PRO A 71 10.88 18.61 -25.17
CA PRO A 71 9.95 19.51 -24.49
C PRO A 71 8.79 18.70 -23.92
N ALA A 72 8.30 19.04 -22.74
CA ALA A 72 7.37 18.24 -21.93
C ALA A 72 6.04 17.81 -22.60
N ALA A 73 5.74 18.31 -23.81
CA ALA A 73 4.64 17.85 -24.68
C ALA A 73 5.05 16.80 -25.74
N LEU A 74 6.35 16.57 -25.94
CA LEU A 74 6.95 15.74 -27.00
C LEU A 74 7.55 14.42 -26.45
N VAL A 75 7.95 14.36 -25.16
CA VAL A 75 8.28 13.07 -24.49
C VAL A 75 7.06 12.14 -24.49
N LEU A 76 5.85 12.71 -24.44
CA LEU A 76 4.59 11.97 -24.51
C LEU A 76 4.20 11.49 -25.92
N LEU A 77 4.78 12.06 -26.99
CA LEU A 77 4.43 11.71 -28.37
C LEU A 77 5.51 10.89 -29.10
N MET A 78 6.75 10.82 -28.60
CA MET A 78 7.80 10.05 -29.26
C MET A 78 8.24 8.76 -28.54
N VAL A 79 7.81 8.52 -27.29
CA VAL A 79 8.09 7.24 -26.61
C VAL A 79 6.88 6.75 -25.78
N PRO A 80 5.82 6.25 -26.43
CA PRO A 80 4.65 5.72 -25.72
C PRO A 80 4.94 4.50 -24.81
N ASP A 81 6.12 3.87 -24.93
CA ASP A 81 6.38 2.54 -24.35
C ASP A 81 7.36 2.49 -23.16
N VAL A 82 8.05 3.56 -22.76
CA VAL A 82 9.14 3.40 -21.75
C VAL A 82 8.66 3.57 -20.31
N ALA A 83 8.02 4.69 -19.96
CA ALA A 83 7.50 4.88 -18.59
C ALA A 83 6.39 3.87 -18.23
N PRO A 84 5.41 3.58 -19.12
CA PRO A 84 4.44 2.51 -18.88
C PRO A 84 5.05 1.12 -18.78
N ALA A 85 6.23 0.87 -19.37
CA ALA A 85 6.88 -0.44 -19.29
C ALA A 85 7.85 -0.57 -18.11
N ILE A 86 8.24 0.52 -17.46
CA ILE A 86 9.07 0.51 -16.24
C ILE A 86 8.20 0.43 -14.99
N ILE A 87 7.09 1.17 -14.95
CA ILE A 87 6.22 1.24 -13.76
C ILE A 87 5.77 -0.16 -13.30
N PRO A 88 5.21 -1.04 -14.16
CA PRO A 88 4.81 -2.38 -13.74
C PRO A 88 5.97 -3.20 -13.17
N VAL A 89 7.15 -3.13 -13.80
CA VAL A 89 8.36 -3.82 -13.33
C VAL A 89 8.78 -3.29 -11.96
N LEU A 90 8.72 -1.98 -11.74
CA LEU A 90 9.03 -1.39 -10.45
C LEU A 90 8.00 -1.76 -9.37
N MET A 91 6.71 -1.82 -9.72
CA MET A 91 5.63 -2.18 -8.80
C MET A 91 5.75 -3.61 -8.26
N GLU A 92 6.31 -4.54 -9.03
CA GLU A 92 6.58 -5.91 -8.55
C GLU A 92 7.53 -5.91 -7.34
N PHE A 93 8.48 -4.96 -7.26
CA PHE A 93 9.40 -4.85 -6.12
C PHE A 93 8.73 -4.37 -4.83
N LEU A 94 7.51 -3.84 -4.88
CA LEU A 94 6.76 -3.47 -3.66
C LEU A 94 6.33 -4.70 -2.85
N SER A 95 6.26 -5.87 -3.50
CA SER A 95 5.89 -7.14 -2.85
C SER A 95 7.10 -7.90 -2.28
N ASP A 96 8.31 -7.41 -2.53
CA ASP A 96 9.54 -7.97 -1.95
C ASP A 96 9.57 -7.69 -0.44
N THR A 97 10.17 -8.59 0.32
CA THR A 97 10.37 -8.44 1.77
C THR A 97 11.45 -7.42 2.14
N LYS A 98 12.10 -6.80 1.13
CA LYS A 98 13.23 -5.88 1.31
C LYS A 98 12.77 -4.44 1.35
N GLU A 99 12.99 -3.81 2.50
CA GLU A 99 12.50 -2.47 2.83
C GLU A 99 13.11 -1.37 1.96
N LYS A 100 14.44 -1.39 1.75
CA LYS A 100 15.16 -0.26 1.15
C LYS A 100 14.85 -0.03 -0.33
N ALA A 101 14.82 -1.11 -1.12
CA ALA A 101 14.51 -1.00 -2.55
C ALA A 101 13.04 -0.65 -2.78
N ALA A 102 12.12 -1.27 -2.03
CA ALA A 102 10.69 -0.96 -2.10
C ALA A 102 10.39 0.49 -1.69
N ALA A 103 11.09 1.03 -0.67
CA ALA A 103 10.97 2.42 -0.26
C ALA A 103 11.43 3.39 -1.36
N ASP A 104 12.58 3.13 -1.99
CA ASP A 104 13.06 3.94 -3.12
C ASP A 104 12.07 3.88 -4.31
N VAL A 105 11.45 2.72 -4.58
CA VAL A 105 10.38 2.59 -5.59
C VAL A 105 9.16 3.43 -5.24
N LEU A 106 8.68 3.42 -3.98
CA LEU A 106 7.54 4.26 -3.59
C LEU A 106 7.82 5.75 -3.78
N VAL A 107 9.02 6.21 -3.44
CA VAL A 107 9.44 7.60 -3.66
C VAL A 107 9.44 7.92 -5.15
N PHE A 108 10.00 7.03 -5.98
CA PHE A 108 9.98 7.16 -7.44
C PHE A 108 8.56 7.29 -7.98
N VAL A 109 7.66 6.39 -7.57
CA VAL A 109 6.26 6.36 -8.01
C VAL A 109 5.53 7.63 -7.59
N ARG A 110 5.70 8.07 -6.35
CA ARG A 110 5.10 9.31 -5.83
C ARG A 110 5.51 10.51 -6.68
N GLU A 111 6.80 10.64 -6.96
CA GLU A 111 7.34 11.72 -7.78
C GLU A 111 6.84 11.63 -9.24
N ALA A 112 6.78 10.43 -9.81
CA ALA A 112 6.25 10.21 -11.15
C ALA A 112 4.77 10.63 -11.26
N MET A 113 3.93 10.29 -10.27
CA MET A 113 2.52 10.69 -10.24
C MET A 113 2.33 12.20 -10.06
N GLN A 114 3.24 12.87 -9.35
CA GLN A 114 3.19 14.32 -9.17
C GLN A 114 3.61 15.07 -10.44
N ARG A 115 4.63 14.55 -11.15
CA ARG A 115 5.14 15.17 -12.39
C ARG A 115 4.32 14.85 -13.63
N PHE A 116 3.74 13.65 -13.71
CA PHE A 116 3.10 13.13 -14.91
C PHE A 116 1.66 12.69 -14.61
N GLU A 117 0.70 13.57 -14.88
CA GLU A 117 -0.70 13.30 -14.54
C GLU A 117 -1.29 12.11 -15.30
N GLN A 118 -0.86 11.92 -16.56
CA GLN A 118 -1.30 10.82 -17.41
C GLN A 118 -0.89 9.43 -16.89
N LEU A 119 0.15 9.34 -16.05
CA LEU A 119 0.60 8.08 -15.47
C LEU A 119 -0.20 7.68 -14.23
N ARG A 120 -0.98 8.61 -13.65
CA ARG A 120 -1.71 8.37 -12.39
C ARG A 120 -2.68 7.19 -12.50
N SER A 121 -3.45 7.10 -13.58
CA SER A 121 -4.41 6.00 -13.80
C SER A 121 -3.72 4.64 -13.91
N LEU A 122 -2.61 4.56 -14.67
CA LEU A 122 -1.82 3.34 -14.80
C LEU A 122 -1.24 2.90 -13.44
N VAL A 123 -0.69 3.84 -12.69
CA VAL A 123 -0.12 3.58 -11.36
C VAL A 123 -1.18 3.11 -10.39
N VAL A 124 -2.34 3.76 -10.32
CA VAL A 124 -3.44 3.35 -9.43
C VAL A 124 -3.90 1.93 -9.77
N SER A 125 -4.11 1.63 -11.06
CA SER A 125 -4.49 0.29 -11.51
C SER A 125 -3.47 -0.76 -11.08
N LYS A 126 -2.17 -0.50 -11.30
CA LYS A 126 -1.12 -1.45 -10.92
C LYS A 126 -0.94 -1.58 -9.42
N LEU A 127 -1.13 -0.49 -8.67
CA LEU A 127 -1.03 -0.49 -7.22
C LEU A 127 -2.17 -1.28 -6.59
N LEU A 128 -3.39 -1.23 -7.15
CA LEU A 128 -4.51 -2.08 -6.75
C LEU A 128 -4.23 -3.57 -6.96
N GLU A 129 -3.58 -3.95 -8.07
CA GLU A 129 -3.20 -5.33 -8.37
C GLU A 129 -2.19 -5.89 -7.36
N VAL A 130 -1.15 -5.11 -7.02
CA VAL A 130 -0.07 -5.57 -6.12
C VAL A 130 -0.37 -5.35 -4.64
N PHE A 131 -1.42 -4.61 -4.29
CA PHE A 131 -1.69 -4.23 -2.89
C PHE A 131 -1.74 -5.44 -1.95
N GLY A 132 -2.45 -6.50 -2.34
CA GLY A 132 -2.60 -7.70 -1.51
C GLY A 132 -1.32 -8.50 -1.31
N SER A 133 -0.28 -8.30 -2.14
CA SER A 133 1.00 -9.02 -2.04
C SER A 133 2.09 -8.24 -1.30
N ILE A 134 1.84 -6.98 -0.91
CA ILE A 134 2.79 -6.18 -0.13
C ILE A 134 2.94 -6.79 1.27
N LYS A 135 4.18 -6.96 1.74
CA LYS A 135 4.47 -7.62 3.04
C LYS A 135 4.97 -6.67 4.12
N LEU A 136 5.44 -5.48 3.76
CA LEU A 136 5.99 -4.51 4.70
C LEU A 136 4.97 -3.43 5.05
N SER A 137 4.74 -3.19 6.34
CA SER A 137 3.74 -2.21 6.79
C SER A 137 4.05 -0.79 6.33
N GLU A 138 5.33 -0.40 6.30
CA GLU A 138 5.78 0.91 5.82
C GLU A 138 5.42 1.14 4.34
N ILE A 139 5.63 0.12 3.52
CA ILE A 139 5.35 0.16 2.08
C ILE A 139 3.83 0.16 1.85
N HIS A 140 3.11 -0.66 2.61
CA HIS A 140 1.64 -0.69 2.59
C HIS A 140 1.03 0.67 2.95
N ARG A 141 1.58 1.37 3.96
CA ARG A 141 1.16 2.75 4.31
C ARG A 141 1.38 3.72 3.17
N GLY A 142 2.55 3.68 2.51
CA GLY A 142 2.84 4.52 1.36
C GLY A 142 1.93 4.23 0.16
N ALA A 143 1.67 2.95 -0.12
CA ALA A 143 0.72 2.53 -1.15
C ALA A 143 -0.70 3.02 -0.86
N LEU A 144 -1.16 2.90 0.38
CA LEU A 144 -2.48 3.35 0.80
C LEU A 144 -2.65 4.86 0.64
N TRP A 145 -1.62 5.63 1.00
CA TRP A 145 -1.60 7.07 0.80
C TRP A 145 -1.70 7.44 -0.69
N LEU A 146 -0.97 6.75 -1.58
CA LEU A 146 -1.05 6.99 -3.02
C LEU A 146 -2.46 6.70 -3.56
N LEU A 147 -3.07 5.58 -3.14
CA LEU A 147 -4.44 5.23 -3.52
C LEU A 147 -5.45 6.27 -3.01
N GLY A 148 -5.36 6.66 -1.74
CA GLY A 148 -6.23 7.68 -1.15
C GLY A 148 -6.10 9.05 -1.83
N GLU A 149 -4.88 9.41 -2.25
CA GLU A 149 -4.60 10.70 -2.84
C GLU A 149 -5.02 10.78 -4.31
N TYR A 150 -4.72 9.76 -5.12
CA TYR A 150 -4.83 9.82 -6.58
C TYR A 150 -6.04 9.09 -7.18
N SER A 151 -6.83 8.35 -6.39
CA SER A 151 -8.10 7.77 -6.87
C SER A 151 -9.09 8.87 -7.24
N SER A 152 -9.31 9.06 -8.55
CA SER A 152 -10.06 10.21 -9.07
C SER A 152 -11.47 9.84 -9.52
N ASN A 153 -11.67 8.58 -9.91
CA ASN A 153 -12.92 8.09 -10.47
C ASN A 153 -13.71 7.28 -9.43
N ILE A 154 -15.02 7.16 -9.62
CA ILE A 154 -15.89 6.38 -8.73
C ILE A 154 -15.46 4.90 -8.71
N GLU A 155 -15.10 4.35 -9.87
CA GLU A 155 -14.65 2.97 -10.05
C GLU A 155 -13.35 2.68 -9.28
N ASP A 156 -12.37 3.58 -9.35
CA ASP A 156 -11.12 3.46 -8.59
C ASP A 156 -11.40 3.48 -7.09
N ILE A 157 -12.24 4.41 -6.61
CA ILE A 157 -12.59 4.53 -5.19
C ILE A 157 -13.26 3.25 -4.66
N GLN A 158 -14.17 2.66 -5.44
CA GLN A 158 -14.82 1.41 -5.09
C GLN A 158 -13.85 0.22 -5.15
N SER A 159 -12.91 0.23 -6.08
CA SER A 159 -11.87 -0.79 -6.20
C SER A 159 -10.91 -0.74 -5.00
N VAL A 160 -10.49 0.45 -4.58
CA VAL A 160 -9.69 0.65 -3.36
C VAL A 160 -10.42 0.11 -2.13
N MET A 161 -11.71 0.44 -1.98
CA MET A 161 -12.52 -0.07 -0.87
C MET A 161 -12.61 -1.62 -0.89
N THR A 162 -12.71 -2.23 -2.06
CA THR A 162 -12.75 -3.69 -2.22
C THR A 162 -11.43 -4.33 -1.79
N VAL A 163 -10.32 -3.79 -2.26
CA VAL A 163 -8.97 -4.26 -1.91
C VAL A 163 -8.69 -4.10 -0.41
N ILE A 164 -9.10 -2.99 0.20
CA ILE A 164 -8.98 -2.77 1.66
C ILE A 164 -9.78 -3.83 2.43
N ARG A 165 -11.02 -4.15 2.02
CA ARG A 165 -11.79 -5.22 2.68
C ARG A 165 -11.11 -6.57 2.55
N GLN A 166 -10.63 -6.93 1.37
CA GLN A 166 -9.90 -8.18 1.16
C GLN A 166 -8.64 -8.25 2.02
N ALA A 167 -7.93 -7.15 2.16
CA ALA A 167 -6.70 -7.06 2.95
C ALA A 167 -6.95 -7.05 4.48
N LEU A 168 -8.16 -6.72 4.94
CA LEU A 168 -8.59 -6.82 6.34
C LEU A 168 -9.30 -8.14 6.68
N GLY A 169 -9.96 -8.77 5.69
CA GLY A 169 -10.84 -9.91 5.91
C GLY A 169 -12.23 -9.51 6.43
N ASP A 170 -12.91 -10.45 7.06
CA ASP A 170 -14.28 -10.26 7.53
C ASP A 170 -14.39 -9.23 8.66
N LEU A 171 -15.43 -8.40 8.58
CA LEU A 171 -15.76 -7.37 9.57
C LEU A 171 -17.07 -7.75 10.29
N PRO A 172 -17.22 -7.48 11.59
CA PRO A 172 -16.27 -6.81 12.49
C PRO A 172 -15.08 -7.69 12.91
N LEU A 173 -13.87 -7.08 12.99
CA LEU A 173 -12.60 -7.80 13.18
C LEU A 173 -12.54 -8.65 14.46
N VAL A 174 -13.00 -8.10 15.58
CA VAL A 174 -12.95 -8.78 16.89
C VAL A 174 -13.84 -10.01 16.91
N ASP A 175 -15.06 -9.89 16.36
CA ASP A 175 -16.02 -10.99 16.34
C ASP A 175 -15.50 -12.13 15.46
N ASP A 176 -14.89 -11.79 14.33
CA ASP A 176 -14.29 -12.78 13.44
C ASP A 176 -13.06 -13.48 14.07
N GLU A 177 -12.21 -12.75 14.81
CA GLU A 177 -11.12 -13.36 15.58
C GLU A 177 -11.63 -14.30 16.67
N LEU A 178 -12.64 -13.87 17.44
CA LEU A 178 -13.24 -14.69 18.50
C LEU A 178 -13.90 -15.95 17.92
N ARG A 179 -14.57 -15.83 16.76
CA ARG A 179 -15.17 -16.97 16.04
C ARG A 179 -14.10 -17.95 15.55
N LYS A 180 -12.99 -17.45 15.00
CA LYS A 180 -11.85 -18.26 14.57
C LYS A 180 -11.14 -18.95 15.73
N ALA A 181 -11.00 -18.26 16.87
CA ALA A 181 -10.42 -18.81 18.09
C ALA A 181 -11.32 -19.88 18.74
N ALA A 182 -12.65 -19.76 18.62
CA ALA A 182 -13.62 -20.72 19.11
C ALA A 182 -13.76 -21.98 18.22
N GLY A 183 -12.98 -22.11 17.14
CA GLY A 183 -13.05 -23.25 16.22
C GLY A 183 -14.20 -23.17 15.21
N GLY A 184 -14.80 -21.99 15.02
CA GLY A 184 -15.97 -21.77 14.17
C GLY A 184 -15.70 -21.64 12.67
N ASP A 185 -14.47 -21.86 12.20
CA ASP A 185 -14.15 -21.97 10.76
C ASP A 185 -13.91 -23.44 10.42
N SER A 186 -15.01 -24.15 10.19
CA SER A 186 -15.04 -25.45 9.52
C SER A 186 -15.84 -25.34 8.23
N GLU A 187 -15.59 -24.32 7.40
CA GLU A 187 -16.13 -24.22 6.05
C GLU A 187 -15.05 -23.68 5.09
N ASP A 188 -14.70 -24.53 4.13
CA ASP A 188 -13.97 -24.33 2.87
C ASP A 188 -12.47 -23.95 2.86
N LYS A 189 -11.64 -25.00 3.04
CA LYS A 189 -10.66 -25.43 2.03
C LYS A 189 -10.37 -26.92 2.24
N GLU A 190 -10.88 -27.77 1.35
CA GLU A 190 -10.39 -29.14 1.21
C GLU A 190 -8.92 -29.09 0.79
N ASP A 191 -8.02 -29.43 1.72
CA ASP A 191 -6.73 -30.06 1.41
C ASP A 191 -6.53 -31.23 2.39
N PRO A 192 -6.32 -32.46 1.90
CA PRO A 192 -6.29 -33.64 2.75
C PRO A 192 -4.88 -33.89 3.26
N ALA A 193 -4.54 -33.36 4.43
CA ALA A 193 -3.58 -33.96 5.37
C ALA A 193 -3.30 -33.00 6.51
N MET A 194 -3.78 -33.34 7.71
CA MET A 194 -3.10 -33.24 9.00
C MET A 194 -4.16 -33.46 10.08
N THR A 195 -4.44 -34.73 10.34
CA THR A 195 -5.18 -35.17 11.51
C THR A 195 -4.37 -34.83 12.75
N GLY A 196 -4.65 -33.68 13.37
CA GLY A 196 -4.22 -33.37 14.72
C GLY A 196 -4.81 -34.43 15.66
N THR A 197 -4.00 -35.39 16.07
CA THR A 197 -4.37 -36.46 16.97
C THR A 197 -4.64 -35.87 18.36
N VAL A 198 -5.92 -35.74 18.70
CA VAL A 198 -6.34 -35.61 20.11
C VAL A 198 -5.95 -36.90 20.81
N GLN A 199 -4.79 -36.92 21.47
CA GLN A 199 -4.38 -38.07 22.27
C GLN A 199 -5.29 -38.19 23.48
N ARG A 200 -6.23 -39.13 23.39
CA ARG A 200 -7.13 -39.51 24.47
C ARG A 200 -6.41 -40.51 25.37
N LEU A 201 -5.75 -40.03 26.41
CA LEU A 201 -5.08 -40.91 27.36
C LEU A 201 -6.10 -41.43 28.40
N VAL A 202 -6.37 -42.73 28.35
CA VAL A 202 -7.17 -43.41 29.37
C VAL A 202 -6.22 -43.80 30.50
N THR A 203 -6.44 -43.27 31.69
CA THR A 203 -5.71 -43.72 32.89
C THR A 203 -6.21 -45.11 33.30
N ALA A 204 -5.38 -45.88 34.01
CA ALA A 204 -5.67 -47.29 34.35
C ALA A 204 -6.96 -47.53 35.18
N ASP A 205 -7.66 -46.47 35.60
CA ASP A 205 -8.93 -46.47 36.33
C ASP A 205 -10.15 -46.09 35.45
N GLY A 206 -10.05 -46.18 34.11
CA GLY A 206 -11.19 -46.08 33.19
C GLY A 206 -11.89 -44.71 33.12
N THR A 207 -11.34 -43.67 33.75
CA THR A 207 -11.89 -42.31 33.69
C THR A 207 -11.38 -41.57 32.45
N TYR A 208 -12.30 -41.09 31.61
CA TYR A 208 -11.99 -40.29 30.43
C TYR A 208 -11.54 -38.88 30.85
N ALA A 209 -10.24 -38.61 30.82
CA ALA A 209 -9.71 -37.26 31.00
C ALA A 209 -9.46 -36.62 29.63
N THR A 210 -10.21 -35.55 29.31
CA THR A 210 -9.86 -34.63 28.22
C THR A 210 -8.83 -33.64 28.73
N GLN A 211 -7.56 -33.78 28.33
CA GLN A 211 -6.60 -32.68 28.45
C GLN A 211 -6.99 -31.61 27.43
N SER A 212 -7.57 -30.51 27.91
CA SER A 212 -7.53 -29.25 27.15
C SER A 212 -6.06 -28.84 27.08
N ALA A 213 -5.42 -29.08 25.93
CA ALA A 213 -4.13 -28.50 25.62
C ALA A 213 -4.31 -26.97 25.65
N LEU A 214 -3.87 -26.35 26.74
CA LEU A 214 -3.62 -24.92 26.78
C LEU A 214 -2.47 -24.68 25.81
N SER A 215 -2.81 -24.43 24.54
CA SER A 215 -1.82 -24.21 23.49
C SER A 215 -0.97 -23.02 23.88
N SER A 216 0.32 -23.27 24.11
CA SER A 216 1.36 -22.26 24.03
C SER A 216 1.10 -21.37 22.83
N ALA A 217 1.07 -20.05 23.03
CA ALA A 217 0.87 -19.06 21.98
C ALA A 217 1.70 -19.44 20.74
N PRO A 218 1.09 -19.58 19.56
CA PRO A 218 1.85 -19.83 18.35
C PRO A 218 2.90 -18.71 18.19
N SER A 219 4.07 -19.06 17.68
CA SER A 219 5.04 -18.04 17.27
C SER A 219 4.37 -17.09 16.27
N SER A 220 4.58 -15.78 16.44
CA SER A 220 3.98 -14.71 15.63
C SER A 220 4.10 -14.92 14.12
N ALA A 221 5.19 -15.57 13.67
CA ALA A 221 5.42 -15.90 12.27
C ALA A 221 4.44 -16.94 11.68
N ALA A 222 3.89 -17.86 12.48
CA ALA A 222 2.93 -18.86 12.00
C ALA A 222 1.49 -18.29 11.91
N GLN A 223 1.17 -17.26 12.70
CA GLN A 223 -0.11 -16.54 12.62
C GLN A 223 -0.14 -15.56 11.45
N GLN A 224 0.99 -14.89 11.12
CA GLN A 224 1.12 -14.01 9.95
C GLN A 224 0.68 -14.68 8.63
N ALA A 225 0.94 -15.97 8.46
CA ALA A 225 0.56 -16.69 7.24
C ALA A 225 -0.96 -16.94 7.10
N LYS A 226 -1.73 -16.79 8.19
CA LYS A 226 -3.17 -17.08 8.21
C LYS A 226 -4.05 -15.83 8.09
N HIS A 227 -3.51 -14.65 8.43
CA HIS A 227 -4.25 -13.40 8.36
C HIS A 227 -3.96 -12.64 7.05
N PRO A 228 -4.97 -12.00 6.43
CA PRO A 228 -4.76 -10.99 5.39
C PRO A 228 -3.77 -9.90 5.84
N PRO A 229 -3.06 -9.23 4.91
CA PRO A 229 -1.88 -8.44 5.25
C PRO A 229 -2.15 -7.28 6.22
N LEU A 230 -3.22 -6.50 6.02
CA LEU A 230 -3.55 -5.40 6.94
C LEU A 230 -3.96 -5.92 8.31
N ARG A 231 -4.66 -7.06 8.37
CA ARG A 231 -5.04 -7.70 9.62
C ARG A 231 -3.82 -8.22 10.39
N GLY A 232 -2.84 -8.77 9.69
CA GLY A 232 -1.57 -9.19 10.27
C GLY A 232 -0.89 -8.06 11.04
N TYR A 233 -0.71 -6.90 10.41
CA TYR A 233 -0.09 -5.74 11.06
C TYR A 233 -0.86 -5.24 12.29
N LEU A 234 -2.20 -5.23 12.22
CA LEU A 234 -3.04 -4.83 13.34
C LEU A 234 -2.93 -5.82 14.51
N MET A 235 -2.85 -7.13 14.24
CA MET A 235 -2.65 -8.16 15.27
C MET A 235 -1.25 -8.10 15.88
N GLU A 236 -0.25 -7.70 15.10
CA GLU A 236 1.10 -7.42 15.59
C GLU A 236 1.18 -6.13 16.41
N GLY A 237 0.15 -5.29 16.36
CA GLY A 237 0.06 -4.05 17.12
C GLY A 237 0.70 -2.84 16.45
N ASP A 238 0.93 -2.89 15.13
CA ASP A 238 1.19 -1.69 14.32
C ASP A 238 -0.15 -1.02 14.04
N PHE A 239 -0.59 -0.13 14.94
CA PHE A 239 -1.83 0.65 14.76
C PHE A 239 -1.63 1.93 13.94
N PHE A 240 -0.38 2.28 13.64
CA PHE A 240 -0.09 3.45 12.81
C PHE A 240 -0.62 3.27 11.38
N ILE A 241 -0.60 2.04 10.85
CA ILE A 241 -1.27 1.74 9.57
C ILE A 241 -2.79 1.89 9.67
N GLY A 242 -3.40 1.56 10.80
CA GLY A 242 -4.83 1.78 11.06
C GLY A 242 -5.19 3.27 11.06
N ALA A 243 -4.35 4.10 11.65
CA ALA A 243 -4.50 5.56 11.65
C ALA A 243 -4.27 6.18 10.25
N ALA A 244 -3.33 5.64 9.47
CA ALA A 244 -3.15 6.01 8.05
C ALA A 244 -4.38 5.64 7.22
N LEU A 245 -4.86 4.40 7.37
CA LEU A 245 -6.08 3.89 6.72
C LEU A 245 -7.30 4.77 7.01
N ALA A 246 -7.49 5.19 8.26
CA ALA A 246 -8.60 6.08 8.61
C ALA A 246 -8.53 7.44 7.87
N SER A 247 -7.33 7.99 7.71
CA SER A 247 -7.15 9.25 6.98
C SER A 247 -7.44 9.09 5.50
N ASP A 248 -6.94 8.02 4.88
CA ASP A 248 -7.12 7.78 3.44
C ASP A 248 -8.58 7.41 3.12
N LEU A 249 -9.25 6.61 3.95
CA LEU A 249 -10.68 6.35 3.83
C LEU A 249 -11.52 7.64 3.98
N THR A 250 -11.09 8.56 4.83
CA THR A 250 -11.75 9.87 4.98
C THR A 250 -11.62 10.68 3.69
N LYS A 251 -10.42 10.76 3.10
CA LYS A 251 -10.19 11.44 1.82
C LYS A 251 -11.06 10.83 0.71
N LEU A 252 -11.09 9.50 0.61
CA LEU A 252 -11.88 8.77 -0.37
C LEU A 252 -13.37 9.01 -0.19
N ALA A 253 -13.88 8.98 1.04
CA ALA A 253 -15.28 9.24 1.34
C ALA A 253 -15.68 10.67 1.00
N VAL A 254 -14.88 11.67 1.41
CA VAL A 254 -15.11 13.07 1.05
C VAL A 254 -15.15 13.23 -0.47
N ARG A 255 -14.20 12.63 -1.20
CA ARG A 255 -14.18 12.68 -2.67
C ARG A 255 -15.38 11.98 -3.29
N TYR A 256 -15.75 10.81 -2.80
CA TYR A 256 -16.93 10.07 -3.27
C TYR A 256 -18.21 10.91 -3.12
N MET A 257 -18.35 11.64 -2.01
CA MET A 257 -19.47 12.54 -1.77
C MET A 257 -19.51 13.73 -2.74
N THR A 258 -18.36 14.19 -3.24
CA THR A 258 -18.32 15.24 -4.27
C THR A 258 -18.68 14.72 -5.67
N LEU A 259 -18.40 13.44 -5.96
CA LEU A 259 -18.62 12.84 -7.28
C LEU A 259 -20.01 12.25 -7.46
N VAL A 260 -20.60 11.71 -6.38
CA VAL A 260 -21.89 11.01 -6.43
C VAL A 260 -22.99 11.91 -5.85
N PRO A 261 -24.01 12.30 -6.62
CA PRO A 261 -25.09 13.15 -6.11
C PRO A 261 -26.15 12.40 -5.26
N GLU A 262 -26.16 11.07 -5.31
CA GLU A 262 -27.15 10.25 -4.62
C GLU A 262 -26.82 10.07 -3.13
N GLY A 263 -27.60 10.73 -2.26
CA GLY A 263 -27.37 10.71 -0.81
C GLY A 263 -27.39 9.33 -0.16
N ARG A 264 -28.18 8.37 -0.68
CA ARG A 264 -28.18 6.99 -0.16
C ARG A 264 -26.83 6.30 -0.37
N LYS A 265 -26.25 6.42 -1.57
CA LYS A 265 -24.93 5.86 -1.89
C LYS A 265 -23.81 6.53 -1.10
N GLN A 266 -23.88 7.86 -0.95
CA GLN A 266 -22.96 8.60 -0.09
C GLN A 266 -23.00 8.08 1.36
N ASN A 267 -24.20 7.92 1.92
CA ASN A 267 -24.37 7.41 3.29
C ASN A 267 -23.86 5.98 3.43
N SER A 268 -24.15 5.11 2.45
CA SER A 268 -23.67 3.73 2.45
C SER A 268 -22.14 3.66 2.46
N PHE A 269 -21.49 4.43 1.58
CA PHE A 269 -20.02 4.45 1.51
C PHE A 269 -19.38 5.05 2.77
N ALA A 270 -19.93 6.14 3.30
CA ALA A 270 -19.44 6.75 4.53
C ALA A 270 -19.62 5.82 5.74
N ALA A 271 -20.78 5.17 5.87
CA ALA A 271 -21.05 4.21 6.95
C ALA A 271 -20.08 3.03 6.91
N GLU A 272 -19.73 2.58 5.72
CA GLU A 272 -18.74 1.54 5.52
C GLU A 272 -17.31 1.97 5.92
N CYS A 273 -16.87 3.16 5.51
CA CYS A 273 -15.61 3.72 5.99
C CYS A 273 -15.59 3.78 7.53
N MET A 274 -16.68 4.24 8.15
CA MET A 274 -16.80 4.31 9.61
C MET A 274 -16.79 2.92 10.26
N LEU A 275 -17.40 1.91 9.65
CA LEU A 275 -17.39 0.53 10.15
C LEU A 275 -15.97 -0.03 10.19
N ILE A 276 -15.16 0.22 9.15
CA ILE A 276 -13.75 -0.18 9.13
C ILE A 276 -12.98 0.52 10.25
N MET A 277 -13.09 1.85 10.35
CA MET A 277 -12.40 2.65 11.38
C MET A 277 -12.77 2.23 12.81
N THR A 278 -14.06 2.01 13.08
CA THR A 278 -14.55 1.57 14.40
C THR A 278 -14.13 0.13 14.70
N SER A 279 -14.08 -0.75 13.71
CA SER A 279 -13.57 -2.11 13.87
C SER A 279 -12.09 -2.13 14.24
N VAL A 280 -11.27 -1.27 13.62
CA VAL A 280 -9.85 -1.12 13.95
C VAL A 280 -9.68 -0.59 15.38
N LEU A 281 -10.45 0.44 15.78
CA LEU A 281 -10.44 0.95 17.15
C LEU A 281 -10.86 -0.10 18.18
N HIS A 282 -11.91 -0.87 17.87
CA HIS A 282 -12.40 -1.93 18.76
C HIS A 282 -11.34 -3.02 18.90
N LEU A 283 -10.71 -3.45 17.80
CA LEU A 283 -9.61 -4.41 17.82
C LEU A 283 -8.45 -3.91 18.70
N GLY A 284 -8.04 -2.66 18.56
CA GLY A 284 -6.96 -2.07 19.36
C GLY A 284 -7.24 -2.01 20.86
N LYS A 285 -8.52 -1.96 21.27
CA LYS A 285 -8.96 -1.94 22.68
C LYS A 285 -9.37 -3.31 23.23
N SER A 286 -9.53 -4.31 22.36
CA SER A 286 -10.00 -5.66 22.74
C SER A 286 -8.97 -6.47 23.54
N GLY A 287 -7.69 -6.11 23.47
CA GLY A 287 -6.60 -6.87 24.08
C GLY A 287 -6.19 -8.14 23.31
N LEU A 288 -6.78 -8.40 22.14
CA LEU A 288 -6.37 -9.48 21.23
C LEU A 288 -5.02 -9.24 20.55
N PRO A 289 -4.67 -8.00 20.12
CA PRO A 289 -3.39 -7.71 19.48
C PRO A 289 -2.20 -7.82 20.43
N SER A 290 -1.00 -8.01 19.87
CA SER A 290 0.25 -8.12 20.65
C SER A 290 0.59 -6.85 21.43
N LYS A 291 0.22 -5.67 20.90
CA LYS A 291 0.32 -4.37 21.56
C LYS A 291 -1.02 -3.66 21.42
N ALA A 292 -1.47 -3.00 22.49
CA ALA A 292 -2.65 -2.16 22.43
C ALA A 292 -2.43 -0.93 21.55
N ILE A 293 -3.52 -0.37 21.03
CA ILE A 293 -3.49 0.91 20.32
C ILE A 293 -2.99 2.02 21.25
N ASN A 294 -2.11 2.89 20.74
CA ASN A 294 -1.68 4.08 21.47
C ASN A 294 -2.77 5.18 21.39
N ASP A 295 -2.69 6.17 22.28
CA ASP A 295 -3.71 7.23 22.33
C ASP A 295 -3.67 8.12 21.07
N ASP A 296 -2.49 8.38 20.50
CA ASP A 296 -2.32 9.22 19.31
C ASP A 296 -3.01 8.64 18.06
N ASP A 297 -2.82 7.35 17.78
CA ASP A 297 -3.45 6.62 16.67
C ASP A 297 -4.95 6.51 16.91
N ALA A 298 -5.38 6.24 18.15
CA ALA A 298 -6.80 6.19 18.51
C ALA A 298 -7.49 7.54 18.29
N ASP A 299 -6.86 8.64 18.72
CA ASP A 299 -7.36 10.00 18.54
C ASP A 299 -7.41 10.38 17.06
N ARG A 300 -6.41 9.98 16.27
CA ARG A 300 -6.41 10.21 14.82
C ARG A 300 -7.56 9.50 14.12
N ILE A 301 -7.85 8.25 14.46
CA ILE A 301 -9.00 7.53 13.91
C ILE A 301 -10.31 8.16 14.38
N CYS A 302 -10.40 8.56 15.65
CA CYS A 302 -11.59 9.24 16.19
C CYS A 302 -11.85 10.58 15.50
N LEU A 303 -10.81 11.35 15.18
CA LEU A 303 -10.92 12.58 14.41
C LEU A 303 -11.49 12.31 13.00
N CYS A 304 -11.00 11.27 12.31
CA CYS A 304 -11.51 10.84 11.01
C CYS A 304 -13.00 10.46 11.07
N LEU A 305 -13.42 9.73 12.12
CA LEU A 305 -14.83 9.41 12.38
C LEU A 305 -15.70 10.65 12.61
N LYS A 306 -15.20 11.63 13.37
CA LYS A 306 -15.90 12.91 13.58
C LYS A 306 -16.07 13.68 12.27
N ILE A 307 -15.03 13.73 11.43
CA ILE A 307 -15.10 14.39 10.12
C ILE A 307 -16.20 13.78 9.24
N LEU A 308 -16.27 12.45 9.16
CA LEU A 308 -17.26 11.77 8.33
C LEU A 308 -18.70 11.85 8.89
N SER A 309 -18.86 11.99 10.20
CA SER A 309 -20.18 12.10 10.84
C SER A 309 -20.74 13.52 10.79
N GLU A 310 -19.91 14.53 11.04
CA GLU A 310 -20.31 15.94 11.00
C GLU A 310 -20.47 16.47 9.56
N ARG A 311 -19.72 15.90 8.59
CA ARG A 311 -19.75 16.31 7.17
C ARG A 311 -19.52 17.81 6.96
N SER A 312 -18.67 18.40 7.80
CA SER A 312 -18.37 19.82 7.72
C SER A 312 -17.72 20.19 6.37
N PRO A 313 -18.25 21.16 5.62
CA PRO A 313 -17.72 21.55 4.31
C PRO A 313 -16.28 22.11 4.40
N THR A 314 -15.91 22.70 5.52
CA THR A 314 -14.54 23.18 5.77
C THR A 314 -13.56 22.01 5.90
N LEU A 315 -13.93 20.96 6.64
CA LEU A 315 -13.09 19.77 6.83
C LEU A 315 -12.99 18.96 5.53
N SER A 316 -14.08 18.90 4.75
CA SER A 316 -14.07 18.31 3.41
C SER A 316 -13.08 19.01 2.47
N THR A 317 -13.00 20.34 2.51
CA THR A 317 -12.02 21.11 1.71
C THR A 317 -10.58 20.83 2.15
N ILE A 318 -10.32 20.76 3.45
CA ILE A 318 -8.97 20.50 3.99
C ILE A 318 -8.47 19.12 3.53
N PHE A 319 -9.26 18.08 3.77
CA PHE A 319 -8.89 16.70 3.41
C PHE A 319 -8.91 16.44 1.91
N GLY A 320 -9.83 17.08 1.17
CA GLY A 320 -9.99 16.89 -0.26
C GLY A 320 -9.00 17.69 -1.12
N THR A 321 -8.50 18.82 -0.64
CA THR A 321 -7.73 19.77 -1.45
C THR A 321 -6.43 20.24 -0.80
N GLU A 322 -6.45 20.61 0.48
CA GLU A 322 -5.27 21.21 1.13
C GLU A 322 -4.23 20.15 1.53
N CYS A 323 -4.66 18.95 1.94
CA CYS A 323 -3.76 17.82 2.18
C CYS A 323 -2.98 17.35 0.93
N ARG A 324 -3.45 17.74 -0.27
CA ARG A 324 -2.75 17.45 -1.54
C ARG A 324 -1.66 18.47 -1.86
N LYS A 325 -1.82 19.71 -1.38
CA LYS A 325 -0.92 20.83 -1.68
C LYS A 325 0.27 20.93 -0.71
N ALA A 326 0.12 20.36 0.49
CA ALA A 326 1.15 20.25 1.52
C ALA A 326 2.11 19.09 1.25
#